data_AF-X8IW27-F1
#
_entry.id   AF-X8IW27-F1
#
_cell.length_a   1.000
_cell.length_b   1.000
_cell.length_c   1.000
_cell.angle_alpha   90.00
_cell.angle_beta   90.00
_cell.angle_gamma   90.00
#
_symmetry.space_group_name_H-M   'P 1'
#
loop_
_entity.id
_entity.type
_entity.pdbx_description
1 polymer ?
#
loop_
_entity_poly.entity_id
_entity_poly.type
_entity_poly.pdbx_seq_one_letter_code
_entity_poly.pdbx_strand_id
1 'polypeptide(L)'
;MYTVQGRGQNPLLELFQYLSLLRVRGATMLWGQIKLSDRLVDLRLQSINFRSDSQLLDFLEALNTAPELRDLKIISVIVFPASTSDSPPPSRSVKCPVPKLQTLLLQDLDYNALRILQGSLAPGPYHTTLCLTEKITFIHEPRKEPIIVDLRDLYKVLKRISVDKLVLCGEWEDKNAWLDHTELRSVLQSLPTVKTLIMTYWKFRKEDLLALERPRSGGKGSKRATVRFPSLTAMYLEDAQMLEVGPFRSIVPSHKLQKMSLSGCVRPTPKNDPDNEIDTNMDTDSDGADDFKDSIDWHDLDPKDKVVKWLMTQVAQFYLGDIPETESRDYDTSEWKL
;
A
#
# COMPACT_ATOMS: atom_id res chain seq x y z
N MET A 1 -45.92 -32.59 -6.51
CA MET A 1 -44.67 -31.80 -6.52
C MET A 1 -44.68 -30.96 -7.79
N TYR A 2 -44.93 -29.66 -7.67
CA TYR A 2 -44.91 -28.73 -8.80
C TYR A 2 -43.51 -28.12 -8.90
N THR A 3 -42.76 -28.48 -9.93
CA THR A 3 -41.56 -27.75 -10.35
C THR A 3 -42.01 -26.48 -11.05
N VAL A 4 -41.94 -25.35 -10.36
CA VAL A 4 -42.14 -24.02 -10.96
C VAL A 4 -40.92 -23.73 -11.83
N GLN A 5 -41.04 -24.08 -13.10
CA GLN A 5 -40.03 -23.91 -14.13
C GLN A 5 -40.27 -22.57 -14.84
N GLY A 6 -40.03 -21.48 -14.11
CA GLY A 6 -39.98 -20.12 -14.65
C GLY A 6 -38.61 -19.53 -14.40
N ARG A 7 -37.62 -19.84 -15.26
CA ARG A 7 -36.36 -19.08 -15.31
C ARG A 7 -36.67 -17.69 -15.87
N GLY A 8 -37.21 -16.80 -15.04
CA GLY A 8 -37.12 -15.38 -15.33
C GLY A 8 -35.64 -15.01 -15.35
N GLN A 9 -35.14 -14.53 -16.48
CA GLN A 9 -33.81 -13.93 -16.54
C GLN A 9 -33.79 -12.78 -15.52
N ASN A 10 -32.77 -12.75 -14.67
CA ASN A 10 -32.65 -11.68 -13.69
C ASN A 10 -32.28 -10.41 -14.47
N PRO A 11 -33.17 -9.40 -14.56
CA PRO A 11 -32.96 -8.23 -15.41
C PRO A 11 -31.70 -7.45 -15.02
N LEU A 12 -31.26 -7.58 -13.77
CA LEU A 12 -30.02 -6.98 -13.29
C LEU A 12 -28.78 -7.61 -13.96
N LEU A 13 -28.79 -8.91 -14.26
CA LEU A 13 -27.68 -9.57 -14.97
C LEU A 13 -27.58 -9.12 -16.42
N GLU A 14 -28.70 -8.73 -17.04
CA GLU A 14 -28.69 -8.17 -18.40
C GLU A 14 -28.11 -6.76 -18.40
N LEU A 15 -28.42 -5.94 -17.38
CA LEU A 15 -27.87 -4.58 -17.26
C LEU A 15 -26.34 -4.58 -17.21
N PHE A 16 -25.70 -5.53 -16.53
CA PHE A 16 -24.23 -5.61 -16.47
C PHE A 16 -23.54 -5.75 -17.82
N GLN A 17 -24.25 -6.24 -18.85
CA GLN A 17 -23.69 -6.42 -20.19
C GLN A 17 -23.58 -5.12 -20.99
N TYR A 18 -24.19 -4.03 -20.50
CA TYR A 18 -24.21 -2.74 -21.18
C TYR A 18 -23.40 -1.64 -20.47
N LEU A 19 -22.84 -1.93 -19.29
CA LEU A 19 -22.12 -0.94 -18.49
C LEU A 19 -20.71 -0.70 -19.03
N SER A 20 -20.34 0.57 -19.17
CA SER A 20 -18.94 0.96 -19.35
C SER A 20 -18.21 1.20 -18.03
N LEU A 21 -18.96 1.39 -16.94
CA LEU A 21 -18.44 1.65 -15.60
C LEU A 21 -19.26 0.87 -14.58
N LEU A 22 -18.58 0.14 -13.69
CA LEU A 22 -19.20 -0.60 -12.61
C LEU A 22 -18.48 -0.31 -11.30
N ARG A 23 -19.23 0.18 -10.31
CA ARG A 23 -18.70 0.40 -8.97
C ARG A 23 -19.59 -0.32 -7.97
N VAL A 24 -18.98 -1.16 -7.16
CA VAL A 24 -19.68 -2.00 -6.18
C VAL A 24 -19.06 -1.77 -4.83
N ARG A 25 -19.88 -1.40 -3.84
CA ARG A 25 -19.46 -1.20 -2.47
C ARG A 25 -20.31 -2.02 -1.50
N GLY A 26 -19.68 -2.79 -0.62
CA GLY A 26 -20.37 -3.50 0.46
C GLY A 26 -21.39 -4.57 0.03
N ALA A 27 -21.46 -4.90 -1.26
CA ALA A 27 -22.48 -5.81 -1.79
C ALA A 27 -21.95 -7.23 -1.92
N THR A 28 -22.78 -8.22 -1.59
CA THR A 28 -22.52 -9.62 -1.93
C THR A 28 -23.09 -9.90 -3.32
N MET A 29 -22.27 -10.38 -4.24
CA MET A 29 -22.69 -10.73 -5.60
C MET A 29 -22.33 -12.18 -5.91
N LEU A 30 -23.17 -12.82 -6.72
CA LEU A 30 -22.91 -14.17 -7.26
C LEU A 30 -22.04 -14.04 -8.51
N TRP A 31 -20.77 -13.71 -8.32
CA TRP A 31 -19.84 -13.39 -9.40
C TRP A 31 -19.73 -14.48 -10.47
N GLY A 32 -19.85 -15.76 -10.10
CA GLY A 32 -19.84 -16.88 -11.06
C GLY A 32 -21.05 -16.91 -12.01
N GLN A 33 -22.06 -16.07 -11.79
CA GLN A 33 -23.23 -15.92 -12.68
C GLN A 33 -23.19 -14.60 -13.47
N ILE A 34 -22.24 -13.72 -13.17
CA ILE A 34 -22.14 -12.40 -13.79
C ILE A 34 -21.22 -12.50 -15.01
N LYS A 35 -21.73 -12.04 -16.15
CA LYS A 35 -20.92 -11.73 -17.33
C LYS A 35 -20.81 -10.22 -17.42
N LEU A 36 -19.58 -9.71 -17.31
CA LEU A 36 -19.32 -8.27 -17.43
C LEU A 36 -19.47 -7.84 -18.89
N SER A 37 -19.78 -6.57 -19.10
CA SER A 37 -19.83 -5.97 -20.43
C SER A 37 -18.47 -6.04 -21.11
N ASP A 38 -18.49 -6.30 -22.41
CA ASP A 38 -17.32 -6.12 -23.27
C ASP A 38 -16.92 -4.64 -23.42
N ARG A 39 -17.78 -3.70 -23.00
CA ARG A 39 -17.54 -2.25 -22.99
C ARG A 39 -17.06 -1.72 -21.64
N LEU A 40 -16.93 -2.58 -20.62
CA LEU A 40 -16.53 -2.17 -19.28
C LEU A 40 -15.09 -1.67 -19.31
N VAL A 41 -14.89 -0.38 -19.01
CA VAL A 41 -13.57 0.27 -18.98
C VAL A 41 -13.07 0.57 -17.56
N ASP A 42 -13.99 0.81 -16.61
CA ASP A 42 -13.70 1.11 -15.19
C ASP A 42 -14.47 0.13 -14.30
N LEU A 43 -13.73 -0.60 -13.45
CA LEU A 43 -14.28 -1.47 -12.42
C LEU A 43 -13.69 -1.14 -11.05
N ARG A 44 -14.57 -0.84 -10.09
CA ARG A 44 -14.21 -0.63 -8.68
C ARG A 44 -14.97 -1.58 -7.77
N LEU A 45 -14.25 -2.39 -7.02
CA LEU A 45 -14.76 -3.16 -5.89
C LEU A 45 -14.26 -2.56 -4.58
N GLN A 46 -15.18 -2.28 -3.65
CA GLN A 46 -14.84 -1.71 -2.36
C GLN A 46 -15.59 -2.39 -1.21
N SER A 47 -14.88 -2.68 -0.12
CA SER A 47 -15.49 -3.25 1.09
C SER A 47 -16.28 -4.55 0.81
N ILE A 48 -15.75 -5.39 -0.08
CA ILE A 48 -16.38 -6.65 -0.47
C ILE A 48 -15.82 -7.78 0.39
N ASN A 49 -16.72 -8.59 0.95
CA ASN A 49 -16.36 -9.81 1.65
C ASN A 49 -16.66 -11.01 0.76
N PHE A 50 -15.61 -11.67 0.27
CA PHE A 50 -15.71 -12.95 -0.41
C PHE A 50 -15.72 -14.06 0.65
N ARG A 51 -16.82 -14.80 0.69
CA ARG A 51 -17.04 -15.84 1.71
C ARG A 51 -16.13 -17.06 1.55
N SER A 52 -15.42 -17.15 0.43
CA SER A 52 -14.47 -18.19 0.11
C SER A 52 -13.49 -17.73 -0.98
N ASP A 53 -12.33 -18.38 -1.04
CA ASP A 53 -11.38 -18.27 -2.16
C ASP A 53 -12.07 -18.45 -3.53
N SER A 54 -13.02 -19.39 -3.62
CA SER A 54 -13.73 -19.67 -4.87
C SER A 54 -14.55 -18.49 -5.38
N GLN A 55 -15.13 -17.67 -4.49
CA GLN A 55 -15.90 -16.50 -4.93
C GLN A 55 -15.01 -15.40 -5.51
N LEU A 56 -13.80 -15.22 -4.97
CA LEU A 56 -12.83 -14.30 -5.57
C LEU A 56 -12.34 -14.83 -6.92
N LEU A 57 -12.12 -16.14 -7.05
CA LEU A 57 -11.76 -16.77 -8.32
C LEU A 57 -12.89 -16.65 -9.35
N ASP A 58 -14.15 -16.82 -8.95
CA ASP A 58 -15.30 -16.61 -9.83
C ASP A 58 -15.41 -15.15 -10.29
N PHE A 59 -15.08 -14.19 -9.41
CA PHE A 59 -14.94 -12.78 -9.81
C PHE A 59 -13.84 -12.58 -10.85
N LEU A 60 -12.66 -13.17 -10.64
CA LEU A 60 -11.55 -13.08 -11.59
C LEU A 60 -11.86 -13.75 -12.92
N GLU A 61 -12.69 -14.79 -12.92
CA GLU A 61 -13.21 -15.39 -14.15
C GLU A 61 -14.21 -14.49 -14.86
N ALA A 62 -15.13 -13.85 -14.11
CA ALA A 62 -16.03 -12.83 -14.68
C ALA A 62 -15.23 -11.66 -15.27
N LEU A 63 -14.11 -11.28 -14.67
CA LEU A 63 -13.22 -10.22 -15.16
C LEU A 63 -12.68 -10.52 -16.57
N ASN A 64 -12.45 -11.79 -16.91
CA ASN A 64 -12.01 -12.20 -18.25
C ASN A 64 -13.02 -11.89 -19.36
N THR A 65 -14.27 -11.58 -19.01
CA THR A 65 -15.32 -11.21 -19.97
C THR A 65 -15.31 -9.73 -20.35
N ALA A 66 -14.46 -8.92 -19.70
CA ALA A 66 -14.30 -7.48 -19.94
C ALA A 66 -12.94 -7.15 -20.60
N PRO A 67 -12.74 -7.44 -21.90
CA PRO A 67 -11.47 -7.21 -22.59
C PRO A 67 -11.08 -5.73 -22.73
N GLU A 68 -12.05 -4.81 -22.62
CA GLU A 68 -11.84 -3.37 -22.70
C GLU A 68 -11.49 -2.71 -21.37
N LEU A 69 -11.36 -3.48 -20.28
CA LEU A 69 -11.06 -2.95 -18.96
C LEU A 69 -9.69 -2.24 -18.93
N ARG A 70 -9.69 -0.99 -18.48
CA ARG A 70 -8.51 -0.12 -18.39
C ARG A 70 -8.16 0.21 -16.95
N ASP A 71 -9.17 0.40 -16.11
CA ASP A 71 -8.99 0.82 -14.72
C ASP A 71 -9.64 -0.21 -13.79
N LEU A 72 -8.82 -0.84 -12.95
CA LEU A 72 -9.27 -1.82 -11.96
C LEU A 72 -8.87 -1.37 -10.55
N LYS A 73 -9.86 -1.17 -9.68
CA LYS A 73 -9.66 -0.81 -8.28
C LYS A 73 -10.26 -1.88 -7.36
N ILE A 74 -9.43 -2.50 -6.52
CA ILE A 74 -9.84 -3.51 -5.52
C ILE A 74 -9.42 -2.98 -4.15
N ILE A 75 -10.41 -2.63 -3.33
CA ILE A 75 -10.23 -1.84 -2.10
C ILE A 75 -10.92 -2.54 -0.93
N SER A 76 -10.22 -2.72 0.20
CA SER A 76 -10.78 -3.28 1.43
C SER A 76 -11.51 -4.60 1.21
N VAL A 77 -10.90 -5.49 0.43
CA VAL A 77 -11.45 -6.82 0.12
C VAL A 77 -10.90 -7.84 1.10
N ILE A 78 -11.81 -8.62 1.67
CA ILE A 78 -11.53 -9.73 2.59
C ILE A 78 -11.92 -11.03 1.90
N VAL A 79 -11.08 -12.06 2.02
CA VAL A 79 -11.35 -13.39 1.45
C VAL A 79 -11.12 -14.46 2.49
N PHE A 80 -12.19 -15.16 2.85
CA PHE A 80 -12.09 -16.25 3.81
C PHE A 80 -11.48 -17.50 3.19
N PRO A 81 -10.46 -18.11 3.83
CA PRO A 81 -9.90 -19.36 3.35
C PRO A 81 -10.96 -20.47 3.42
N ALA A 82 -10.85 -21.45 2.52
CA ALA A 82 -11.70 -22.62 2.59
C ALA A 82 -11.48 -23.37 3.92
N SER A 83 -12.57 -23.75 4.59
CA SER A 83 -12.53 -24.51 5.83
C SER A 83 -11.72 -25.80 5.64
N THR A 84 -10.72 -26.05 6.48
CA THR A 84 -9.87 -27.26 6.43
C THR A 84 -10.62 -28.57 6.66
N SER A 85 -11.90 -28.51 7.04
CA SER A 85 -12.77 -29.68 7.24
C SER A 85 -13.25 -30.32 5.94
N ASP A 86 -13.28 -29.56 4.85
CA ASP A 86 -13.65 -30.08 3.54
C ASP A 86 -12.36 -30.49 2.82
N SER A 87 -12.38 -31.66 2.17
CA SER A 87 -11.22 -32.18 1.43
C SER A 87 -10.59 -31.07 0.56
N PRO A 88 -9.24 -30.99 0.47
CA PRO A 88 -8.59 -29.89 -0.22
C PRO A 88 -9.17 -29.78 -1.63
N PRO A 89 -9.86 -28.67 -1.97
CA PRO A 89 -10.46 -28.54 -3.27
C PRO A 89 -9.34 -28.64 -4.32
N PRO A 90 -9.61 -29.22 -5.50
CA PRO A 90 -8.64 -29.27 -6.57
C PRO A 90 -8.14 -27.84 -6.81
N SER A 91 -6.81 -27.67 -6.86
CA SER A 91 -6.12 -26.38 -6.97
C SER A 91 -6.58 -25.60 -8.19
N ARG A 92 -7.72 -24.91 -8.09
CA ARG A 92 -8.28 -24.10 -9.17
C ARG A 92 -7.40 -22.86 -9.31
N SER A 93 -6.61 -22.83 -10.37
CA SER A 93 -5.86 -21.65 -10.77
C SER A 93 -6.61 -20.99 -11.92
N VAL A 94 -7.08 -19.77 -11.68
CA VAL A 94 -7.65 -18.92 -12.73
C VAL A 94 -6.55 -18.00 -13.20
N LYS A 95 -6.28 -17.97 -14.51
CA LYS A 95 -5.46 -16.91 -15.10
C LYS A 95 -6.40 -15.84 -15.61
N CYS A 96 -6.13 -14.60 -15.22
CA CYS A 96 -6.91 -13.45 -15.59
C CYS A 96 -6.08 -12.52 -16.49
N PRO A 97 -6.06 -12.75 -17.82
CA PRO A 97 -5.46 -11.82 -18.75
C PRO A 97 -6.31 -10.55 -18.86
N VAL A 98 -5.71 -9.41 -18.55
CA VAL A 98 -6.33 -8.08 -18.63
C VAL A 98 -5.55 -7.20 -19.62
N PRO A 99 -5.66 -7.49 -20.93
CA PRO A 99 -4.69 -7.02 -21.93
C PRO A 99 -4.70 -5.50 -22.14
N LYS A 100 -5.81 -4.83 -21.86
CA LYS A 100 -5.97 -3.37 -21.99
C LYS A 100 -5.86 -2.63 -20.66
N LEU A 101 -5.53 -3.32 -19.57
CA LEU A 101 -5.39 -2.69 -18.27
C LEU A 101 -4.29 -1.63 -18.35
N GLN A 102 -4.59 -0.45 -17.84
CA GLN A 102 -3.71 0.70 -17.77
C GLN A 102 -3.36 1.00 -16.31
N THR A 103 -4.34 0.92 -15.41
CA THR A 103 -4.15 1.16 -13.98
C THR A 103 -4.71 0.01 -13.13
N LEU A 104 -3.95 -0.36 -12.11
CA LEU A 104 -4.35 -1.32 -11.08
C LEU A 104 -4.14 -0.70 -9.70
N LEU A 105 -5.22 -0.56 -8.93
CA LEU A 105 -5.15 -0.17 -7.52
C LEU A 105 -5.53 -1.37 -6.65
N LEU A 106 -4.60 -1.77 -5.78
CA LEU A 106 -4.81 -2.75 -4.72
C LEU A 106 -4.64 -2.06 -3.39
N GLN A 107 -5.70 -1.92 -2.59
CA GLN A 107 -5.69 -1.12 -1.37
C GLN A 107 -6.34 -1.85 -0.21
N ASP A 108 -5.69 -1.81 0.95
CA ASP A 108 -6.28 -2.25 2.22
C ASP A 108 -6.78 -3.72 2.17
N LEU A 109 -6.03 -4.56 1.46
CA LEU A 109 -6.36 -5.98 1.27
C LEU A 109 -5.85 -6.81 2.46
N ASP A 110 -6.59 -7.87 2.80
CA ASP A 110 -6.02 -8.91 3.68
C ASP A 110 -4.98 -9.77 2.94
N TYR A 111 -4.20 -10.55 3.69
CA TYR A 111 -3.14 -11.38 3.13
C TYR A 111 -3.67 -12.34 2.05
N ASN A 112 -4.81 -12.97 2.31
CA ASN A 112 -5.35 -14.02 1.46
C ASN A 112 -5.83 -13.47 0.10
N ALA A 113 -6.52 -12.31 0.11
CA ALA A 113 -6.92 -11.59 -1.09
C ALA A 113 -5.71 -11.24 -1.95
N LEU A 114 -4.66 -10.62 -1.37
CA LEU A 114 -3.47 -10.26 -2.12
C LEU A 114 -2.78 -11.48 -2.73
N ARG A 115 -2.68 -12.58 -1.97
CA ARG A 115 -2.09 -13.85 -2.43
C ARG A 115 -2.83 -14.42 -3.64
N ILE A 116 -4.17 -14.44 -3.61
CA ILE A 116 -4.99 -14.95 -4.71
C ILE A 116 -4.88 -14.05 -5.94
N LEU A 117 -4.97 -12.73 -5.75
CA LEU A 117 -4.83 -11.75 -6.84
C LEU A 117 -3.46 -11.83 -7.51
N GLN A 118 -2.39 -11.93 -6.73
CA GLN A 118 -1.01 -12.12 -7.22
C GLN A 118 -0.90 -13.38 -8.09
N GLY A 119 -1.52 -14.48 -7.67
CA GLY A 119 -1.46 -15.75 -8.39
C GLY A 119 -2.31 -15.78 -9.66
N SER A 120 -3.31 -14.90 -9.76
CA SER A 120 -4.35 -14.98 -10.80
C SER A 120 -4.23 -13.88 -11.86
N LEU A 121 -3.89 -12.65 -11.47
CA LEU A 121 -3.72 -11.54 -12.41
C LEU A 121 -2.45 -11.74 -13.22
N ALA A 122 -2.58 -11.71 -14.55
CA ALA A 122 -1.42 -11.79 -15.42
C ALA A 122 -0.55 -10.52 -15.27
N PRO A 123 0.79 -10.66 -15.20
CA PRO A 123 1.68 -9.50 -15.29
C PRO A 123 1.46 -8.74 -16.60
N GLY A 124 1.51 -7.41 -16.55
CA GLY A 124 1.31 -6.54 -17.72
C GLY A 124 1.99 -5.19 -17.58
N PRO A 125 1.89 -4.32 -18.61
CA PRO A 125 2.53 -3.00 -18.63
C PRO A 125 1.71 -1.91 -17.90
N TYR A 126 0.69 -2.30 -17.14
CA TYR A 126 -0.14 -1.38 -16.37
C TYR A 126 0.61 -0.80 -15.17
N HIS A 127 0.19 0.38 -14.75
CA HIS A 127 0.72 1.05 -13.57
C HIS A 127 0.03 0.50 -12.33
N THR A 128 0.81 -0.10 -11.43
CA THR A 128 0.26 -0.70 -10.21
C THR A 128 0.53 0.20 -9.01
N THR A 129 -0.56 0.59 -8.34
CA THR A 129 -0.53 1.21 -7.02
C THR A 129 -0.93 0.18 -5.98
N LEU A 130 -0.02 -0.10 -5.04
CA LEU A 130 -0.25 -0.99 -3.91
C LEU A 130 -0.28 -0.15 -2.62
N CYS A 131 -1.42 -0.14 -1.94
CA CYS A 131 -1.59 0.53 -0.66
C CYS A 131 -1.71 -0.52 0.46
N LEU A 132 -0.67 -0.59 1.29
CA LEU A 132 -0.56 -1.51 2.41
C LEU A 132 -0.95 -0.83 3.72
N THR A 133 -1.78 -1.52 4.48
CA THR A 133 -2.18 -1.24 5.86
C THR A 133 -1.82 -2.45 6.71
N GLU A 134 -1.94 -2.38 8.05
CA GLU A 134 -1.72 -3.52 8.93
C GLU A 134 -2.59 -4.74 8.56
N LYS A 135 -3.74 -4.52 7.90
CA LYS A 135 -4.66 -5.59 7.44
C LYS A 135 -3.97 -6.69 6.62
N ILE A 136 -2.89 -6.35 5.91
CA ILE A 136 -2.15 -7.31 5.10
C ILE A 136 -1.42 -8.37 5.93
N THR A 137 -1.28 -8.16 7.23
CA THR A 137 -0.66 -9.12 8.17
C THR A 137 -1.67 -10.13 8.72
N PHE A 138 -2.95 -10.03 8.35
CA PHE A 138 -4.00 -10.91 8.87
C PHE A 138 -4.65 -11.78 7.80
N ILE A 139 -5.04 -12.98 8.21
CA ILE A 139 -6.02 -13.84 7.52
C ILE A 139 -7.30 -13.82 8.36
N HIS A 140 -8.40 -13.36 7.77
CA HIS A 140 -9.68 -13.34 8.45
C HIS A 140 -10.39 -14.69 8.27
N GLU A 141 -11.07 -15.14 9.33
CA GLU A 141 -11.95 -16.30 9.29
C GLU A 141 -13.34 -15.93 9.83
N PRO A 142 -14.42 -16.56 9.33
CA PRO A 142 -15.77 -16.30 9.86
C PRO A 142 -15.86 -16.62 11.35
N ARG A 143 -16.26 -15.63 12.16
CA ARG A 143 -16.54 -15.78 13.59
C ARG A 143 -15.35 -16.22 14.44
N LYS A 144 -14.13 -15.92 13.99
CA LYS A 144 -12.89 -16.19 14.70
C LYS A 144 -12.01 -14.96 14.71
N GLU A 145 -11.04 -14.95 15.61
CA GLU A 145 -9.99 -13.94 15.62
C GLU A 145 -9.12 -14.06 14.36
N PRO A 146 -8.65 -12.94 13.80
CA PRO A 146 -7.75 -12.96 12.65
C PRO A 146 -6.44 -13.69 12.99
N ILE A 147 -5.96 -14.49 12.03
CA ILE A 147 -4.69 -15.19 12.16
C ILE A 147 -3.57 -14.28 11.66
N ILE A 148 -2.57 -14.03 12.49
CA ILE A 148 -1.38 -13.26 12.11
C ILE A 148 -0.49 -14.08 11.17
N VAL A 149 -0.08 -13.47 10.07
CA VAL A 149 0.75 -14.06 9.02
C VAL A 149 2.22 -13.74 9.26
N ASP A 150 3.10 -14.72 9.06
CA ASP A 150 4.55 -14.48 9.03
C ASP A 150 4.87 -13.54 7.85
N LEU A 151 5.43 -12.36 8.14
CA LEU A 151 5.82 -11.39 7.14
C LEU A 151 6.78 -11.94 6.07
N ARG A 152 7.53 -13.01 6.37
CA ARG A 152 8.36 -13.71 5.37
C ARG A 152 7.53 -14.29 4.23
N ASP A 153 6.32 -14.73 4.51
CA ASP A 153 5.38 -15.21 3.49
C ASP A 153 4.78 -14.06 2.70
N LEU A 154 4.47 -12.94 3.36
CA LEU A 154 4.10 -11.70 2.67
C LEU A 154 5.20 -11.25 1.69
N TYR A 155 6.48 -11.26 2.09
CA TYR A 155 7.60 -10.92 1.21
C TYR A 155 7.67 -11.82 -0.03
N LYS A 156 7.28 -13.10 0.08
CA LYS A 156 7.24 -14.01 -1.08
C LYS A 156 6.14 -13.61 -2.05
N VAL A 157 4.98 -13.15 -1.56
CA VAL A 157 3.88 -12.65 -2.37
C VAL A 157 4.28 -11.34 -3.05
N LEU A 158 4.80 -10.38 -2.30
CA LEU A 158 5.21 -9.06 -2.81
C LEU A 158 6.26 -9.16 -3.92
N LYS A 159 7.24 -10.07 -3.80
CA LYS A 159 8.29 -10.30 -4.82
C LYS A 159 7.77 -10.69 -6.20
N ARG A 160 6.50 -11.08 -6.31
CA ARG A 160 5.88 -11.52 -7.56
C ARG A 160 5.00 -10.44 -8.19
N ILE A 161 4.83 -9.30 -7.53
CA ILE A 161 4.02 -8.18 -7.99
C ILE A 161 4.94 -7.09 -8.50
N SER A 162 4.68 -6.57 -9.71
CA SER A 162 5.32 -5.34 -10.19
C SER A 162 4.53 -4.16 -9.67
N VAL A 163 5.13 -3.38 -8.77
CA VAL A 163 4.51 -2.19 -8.16
C VAL A 163 5.27 -0.95 -8.62
N ASP A 164 4.55 0.06 -9.10
CA ASP A 164 5.12 1.35 -9.49
C ASP A 164 5.04 2.36 -8.34
N LYS A 165 3.87 2.41 -7.68
CA LYS A 165 3.56 3.28 -6.56
C LYS A 165 3.23 2.43 -5.33
N LEU A 166 4.01 2.58 -4.27
CA LEU A 166 3.76 1.96 -2.97
C LEU A 166 3.27 3.01 -2.00
N VAL A 167 2.11 2.76 -1.38
CA VAL A 167 1.56 3.57 -0.29
C VAL A 167 1.60 2.72 0.98
N LEU A 168 2.20 3.26 2.04
CA LEU A 168 2.25 2.63 3.35
C LEU A 168 1.48 3.51 4.33
N CYS A 169 0.34 3.03 4.82
CA CYS A 169 -0.44 3.77 5.80
C CYS A 169 -0.11 3.27 7.21
N GLY A 170 0.30 4.18 8.08
CA GLY A 170 0.34 3.96 9.52
C GLY A 170 -1.02 4.21 10.16
N GLU A 171 -1.08 4.01 11.48
CA GLU A 171 -2.25 4.34 12.29
C GLU A 171 -1.88 5.48 13.24
N TRP A 172 -2.71 6.53 13.29
CA TRP A 172 -2.41 7.73 14.07
C TRP A 172 -2.43 7.48 15.58
N GLU A 173 -3.30 6.58 16.03
CA GLU A 173 -3.53 6.29 17.46
C GLU A 173 -2.49 5.34 18.03
N ASP A 174 -1.84 4.54 17.18
CA ASP A 174 -0.86 3.56 17.63
C ASP A 174 0.51 4.18 17.81
N LYS A 175 1.13 3.82 18.94
CA LYS A 175 2.44 4.35 19.33
C LYS A 175 3.57 3.93 18.38
N ASN A 176 3.36 2.88 17.59
CA ASN A 176 4.35 2.29 16.70
C ASN A 176 3.75 2.06 15.31
N ALA A 177 4.57 2.24 14.27
CA ALA A 177 4.23 1.75 12.95
C ALA A 177 4.06 0.22 12.98
N TRP A 178 3.14 -0.30 12.18
CA TRP A 178 2.91 -1.75 12.05
C TRP A 178 4.06 -2.51 11.36
N LEU A 179 5.08 -1.79 10.88
CA LEU A 179 6.35 -2.35 10.44
C LEU A 179 7.48 -1.69 11.23
N ASP A 180 8.39 -2.49 11.77
CA ASP A 180 9.67 -1.98 12.23
C ASP A 180 10.61 -1.63 11.06
N HIS A 181 11.73 -0.97 11.35
CA HIS A 181 12.75 -0.62 10.36
C HIS A 181 13.28 -1.82 9.54
N THR A 182 13.38 -3.02 10.12
CA THR A 182 13.87 -4.22 9.42
C THR A 182 12.81 -4.78 8.48
N GLU A 183 11.55 -4.75 8.90
CA GLU A 183 10.38 -5.17 8.13
C GLU A 183 10.11 -4.20 6.99
N LEU A 184 10.12 -2.89 7.24
CA LEU A 184 10.04 -1.83 6.22
C LEU A 184 11.11 -2.03 5.14
N ARG A 185 12.36 -2.26 5.55
CA ARG A 185 13.46 -2.54 4.61
C ARG A 185 13.18 -3.80 3.79
N SER A 186 12.63 -4.83 4.41
CA SER A 186 12.31 -6.12 3.75
C SER A 186 11.15 -5.99 2.74
N VAL A 187 10.15 -5.17 3.05
CA VAL A 187 9.07 -4.79 2.11
C VAL A 187 9.66 -4.08 0.90
N LEU A 188 10.49 -3.06 1.10
CA LEU A 188 11.14 -2.32 0.01
C LEU A 188 12.03 -3.24 -0.85
N GLN A 189 12.82 -4.13 -0.23
CA GLN A 189 13.63 -5.11 -0.96
C GLN A 189 12.80 -6.08 -1.81
N SER A 190 11.57 -6.35 -1.37
CA SER A 190 10.63 -7.23 -2.08
C SER A 190 9.97 -6.54 -3.27
N LEU A 191 10.02 -5.21 -3.35
CA LEU A 191 9.38 -4.40 -4.39
C LEU A 191 10.40 -3.49 -5.12
N PRO A 192 11.40 -4.06 -5.81
CA PRO A 192 12.48 -3.28 -6.42
C PRO A 192 12.03 -2.40 -7.61
N THR A 193 10.82 -2.60 -8.13
CA THR A 193 10.26 -1.81 -9.25
C THR A 193 9.65 -0.48 -8.81
N VAL A 194 9.43 -0.28 -7.51
CA VAL A 194 8.78 0.92 -6.97
C VAL A 194 9.59 2.16 -7.31
N LYS A 195 8.90 3.16 -7.84
CA LYS A 195 9.42 4.49 -8.19
C LYS A 195 8.87 5.57 -7.28
N THR A 196 7.64 5.41 -6.82
CA THR A 196 6.97 6.35 -5.93
C THR A 196 6.66 5.68 -4.60
N LEU A 197 7.16 6.26 -3.51
CA LEU A 197 6.84 5.85 -2.14
C LEU A 197 6.01 6.96 -1.49
N ILE A 198 4.86 6.60 -0.94
CA ILE A 198 4.02 7.45 -0.10
C ILE A 198 3.93 6.78 1.27
N MET A 199 4.19 7.52 2.34
CA MET A 199 4.03 7.04 3.71
C MET A 199 3.16 8.04 4.47
N THR A 200 2.01 7.60 4.97
CA THR A 200 1.00 8.47 5.58
C THR A 200 0.81 8.11 7.05
N TYR A 201 0.77 9.09 7.96
CA TYR A 201 0.55 8.87 9.39
C TYR A 201 1.62 7.98 10.05
N TRP A 202 2.89 8.18 9.69
CA TRP A 202 4.02 7.42 10.24
C TRP A 202 4.74 8.18 11.34
N LYS A 203 5.04 7.50 12.46
CA LYS A 203 6.01 7.94 13.47
C LYS A 203 7.39 7.39 13.12
N PHE A 204 8.26 8.24 12.59
CA PHE A 204 9.61 7.87 12.20
C PHE A 204 10.61 8.06 13.33
N ARG A 205 11.25 6.95 13.73
CA ARG A 205 12.53 6.96 14.43
C ARG A 205 13.67 7.03 13.42
N LYS A 206 14.88 7.23 13.93
CA LYS A 206 16.09 7.29 13.12
C LYS A 206 16.29 6.04 12.28
N GLU A 207 16.07 4.87 12.87
CA GLU A 207 16.25 3.57 12.24
C GLU A 207 15.24 3.35 11.09
N ASP A 208 14.01 3.81 11.28
CA ASP A 208 12.94 3.71 10.27
C ASP A 208 13.28 4.55 9.03
N LEU A 209 13.81 5.77 9.23
CA LEU A 209 14.30 6.59 8.12
C LEU A 209 15.50 5.92 7.43
N LEU A 210 16.46 5.39 8.18
CA LEU A 210 17.62 4.69 7.61
C LEU A 210 17.24 3.38 6.89
N ALA A 211 16.08 2.79 7.19
CA ALA A 211 15.54 1.66 6.42
C ALA A 211 15.19 2.05 4.98
N LEU A 212 14.89 3.32 4.73
CA LEU A 212 14.65 3.86 3.40
C LEU A 212 15.94 4.02 2.60
N GLU A 213 17.12 4.10 3.23
CA GLU A 213 18.39 4.28 2.51
C GLU A 213 18.71 3.09 1.61
N ARG A 214 18.91 3.37 0.32
CA ARG A 214 19.29 2.35 -0.66
C ARG A 214 20.67 1.77 -0.33
N PRO A 215 20.83 0.43 -0.22
CA PRO A 215 22.12 -0.18 -0.01
C PRO A 215 23.11 0.18 -1.13
N ARG A 216 24.32 0.59 -0.75
CA ARG A 216 25.39 0.86 -1.72
C ARG A 216 25.73 -0.43 -2.47
N SER A 217 25.71 -0.39 -3.80
CA SER A 217 26.23 -1.47 -4.64
C SER A 217 27.72 -1.67 -4.28
N GLY A 218 28.03 -2.72 -3.51
CA GLY A 218 29.27 -2.78 -2.71
C GLY A 218 30.54 -2.93 -3.54
N GLY A 219 31.56 -2.08 -3.33
CA GLY A 219 32.99 -2.14 -3.77
C GLY A 219 33.42 -2.80 -5.11
N LYS A 220 34.46 -2.31 -5.77
CA LYS A 220 34.95 -2.80 -7.09
C LYS A 220 35.41 -4.28 -7.13
N GLY A 221 35.31 -5.06 -6.04
CA GLY A 221 35.93 -6.39 -5.92
C GLY A 221 35.00 -7.58 -5.68
N SER A 222 33.70 -7.38 -5.39
CA SER A 222 32.77 -8.49 -5.22
C SER A 222 31.97 -8.71 -6.50
N LYS A 223 31.74 -9.96 -6.91
CA LYS A 223 30.81 -10.30 -7.99
C LYS A 223 29.40 -9.90 -7.52
N ARG A 224 29.04 -8.64 -7.74
CA ARG A 224 27.88 -7.97 -7.13
C ARG A 224 26.59 -8.62 -7.57
N ALA A 225 25.91 -9.29 -6.65
CA ALA A 225 24.47 -9.46 -6.76
C ALA A 225 23.85 -8.06 -6.90
N THR A 226 23.01 -7.87 -7.92
CA THR A 226 22.26 -6.63 -8.11
C THR A 226 21.47 -6.33 -6.83
N VAL A 227 21.68 -5.14 -6.25
CA VAL A 227 20.95 -4.71 -5.06
C VAL A 227 19.46 -4.68 -5.39
N ARG A 228 18.69 -5.60 -4.79
CA ARG A 228 17.22 -5.64 -4.89
C ARG A 228 16.66 -4.61 -3.92
N PHE A 229 16.57 -3.37 -4.36
CA PHE A 229 16.01 -2.26 -3.60
C PHE A 229 15.49 -1.19 -4.57
N PRO A 230 14.37 -0.51 -4.26
CA PRO A 230 13.77 0.47 -5.15
C PRO A 230 14.70 1.66 -5.42
N SER A 231 14.54 2.20 -6.62
CA SER A 231 15.24 3.41 -7.07
C SER A 231 14.25 4.56 -7.14
N LEU A 232 13.83 5.04 -5.98
CA LEU A 232 12.78 6.05 -5.86
C LEU A 232 13.10 7.31 -6.67
N THR A 233 12.07 7.81 -7.36
CA THR A 233 12.02 9.09 -8.08
C THR A 233 11.08 10.08 -7.39
N ALA A 234 10.14 9.59 -6.60
CA ALA A 234 9.25 10.41 -5.79
C ALA A 234 9.10 9.80 -4.39
N MET A 235 9.14 10.65 -3.37
CA MET A 235 8.95 10.27 -1.96
C MET A 235 8.04 11.27 -1.28
N TYR A 236 6.94 10.82 -0.71
CA TYR A 236 6.00 11.69 -0.02
C TYR A 236 5.74 11.16 1.38
N LEU A 237 5.95 12.01 2.38
CA LEU A 237 5.73 11.68 3.78
C LEU A 237 4.60 12.59 4.27
N GLU A 238 3.38 12.06 4.30
CA GLU A 238 2.16 12.79 4.69
C GLU A 238 1.88 12.59 6.18
N ASP A 239 1.57 13.66 6.90
CA ASP A 239 1.27 13.63 8.33
C ASP A 239 2.27 12.78 9.13
N ALA A 240 3.55 12.89 8.75
CA ALA A 240 4.63 12.09 9.30
C ALA A 240 5.25 12.82 10.49
N GLN A 241 5.43 12.10 11.60
CA GLN A 241 6.07 12.62 12.80
C GLN A 241 7.53 12.15 12.82
N MET A 242 8.48 13.09 12.83
CA MET A 242 9.91 12.76 12.73
C MET A 242 10.69 13.25 13.94
N LEU A 243 11.39 12.33 14.59
CA LEU A 243 12.27 12.70 15.72
C LEU A 243 13.60 13.29 15.24
N GLU A 244 14.10 12.83 14.10
CA GLU A 244 15.39 13.26 13.54
C GLU A 244 15.29 13.45 12.04
N VAL A 245 15.85 14.55 11.53
CA VAL A 245 15.94 14.84 10.09
C VAL A 245 17.33 14.58 9.51
N GLY A 246 18.32 14.33 10.37
CA GLY A 246 19.68 13.98 9.98
C GLY A 246 19.76 12.83 8.95
N PRO A 247 18.98 11.74 9.11
CA PRO A 247 18.98 10.62 8.16
C PRO A 247 18.69 10.98 6.69
N PHE A 248 17.97 12.07 6.40
CA PHE A 248 17.71 12.48 5.01
C PHE A 248 19.00 12.74 4.22
N ARG A 249 20.10 13.10 4.90
CA ARG A 249 21.42 13.30 4.28
C ARG A 249 21.99 12.05 3.63
N SER A 250 21.62 10.86 4.10
CA SER A 250 22.01 9.60 3.46
C SER A 250 20.94 9.08 2.51
N ILE A 251 19.65 9.23 2.87
CA ILE A 251 18.53 8.72 2.08
C ILE A 251 18.43 9.42 0.72
N VAL A 252 18.37 10.76 0.70
CA VAL A 252 18.12 11.51 -0.55
C VAL A 252 19.19 11.21 -1.63
N PRO A 253 20.51 11.24 -1.33
CA PRO A 253 21.53 10.90 -2.33
C PRO A 253 21.59 9.42 -2.71
N SER A 254 21.02 8.52 -1.90
CA SER A 254 20.96 7.08 -2.22
C SER A 254 19.93 6.76 -3.32
N HIS A 255 19.03 7.71 -3.61
CA HIS A 255 17.97 7.63 -4.60
C HIS A 255 18.16 8.65 -5.73
N LYS A 256 17.24 8.64 -6.71
CA LYS A 256 17.20 9.62 -7.80
C LYS A 256 15.95 10.49 -7.67
N LEU A 257 15.74 11.05 -6.48
CA LEU A 257 14.52 11.80 -6.16
C LEU A 257 14.42 13.04 -7.05
N GLN A 258 13.29 13.15 -7.74
CA GLN A 258 12.88 14.31 -8.53
C GLN A 258 11.78 15.09 -7.81
N LYS A 259 10.92 14.39 -7.07
CA LYS A 259 9.83 14.96 -6.29
C LYS A 259 9.94 14.52 -4.84
N MET A 260 9.68 15.44 -3.92
CA MET A 260 9.57 15.13 -2.50
C MET A 260 8.58 16.06 -1.81
N SER A 261 7.72 15.52 -0.95
CA SER A 261 6.88 16.32 -0.05
C SER A 261 7.03 15.83 1.39
N LEU A 262 7.08 16.78 2.31
CA LEU A 262 7.11 16.53 3.75
C LEU A 262 5.95 17.29 4.42
N SER A 263 5.05 16.55 5.05
CA SER A 263 3.97 17.06 5.89
C SER A 263 4.00 16.39 7.27
N GLY A 264 3.29 16.95 8.25
CA GLY A 264 3.29 16.52 9.64
C GLY A 264 4.23 17.34 10.51
N CYS A 265 4.91 16.71 11.47
CA CYS A 265 5.74 17.43 12.43
C CYS A 265 7.15 16.86 12.57
N VAL A 266 8.05 17.72 13.02
CA VAL A 266 9.45 17.40 13.27
C VAL A 266 9.87 17.94 14.63
N ARG A 267 10.61 17.14 15.39
CA ARG A 267 11.22 17.62 16.62
C ARG A 267 12.39 18.56 16.30
N PRO A 268 12.37 19.82 16.76
CA PRO A 268 13.49 20.72 16.56
C PRO A 268 14.74 20.10 17.20
N THR A 269 15.86 20.14 16.49
CA THR A 269 17.14 19.75 17.08
C THR A 269 17.37 20.67 18.27
N PRO A 270 17.68 20.15 19.48
CA PRO A 270 18.01 21.00 20.62
C PRO A 270 19.06 22.00 20.15
N LYS A 271 18.77 23.30 20.30
CA LYS A 271 19.82 24.29 20.13
C LYS A 271 20.86 23.88 21.15
N ASN A 272 22.07 23.53 20.69
CA ASN A 272 23.20 23.24 21.56
C ASN A 272 23.46 24.52 22.37
N ASP A 273 22.71 24.70 23.46
CA ASP A 273 23.05 25.64 24.50
C ASP A 273 24.24 24.98 25.20
N PRO A 274 25.46 25.50 25.01
CA PRO A 274 26.67 24.89 25.55
C PRO A 274 26.65 24.81 27.08
N ASP A 275 25.69 25.47 27.73
CA ASP A 275 25.54 25.52 29.18
C ASP A 275 24.58 24.47 29.76
N ASN A 276 23.91 23.66 28.93
CA ASN A 276 23.03 22.57 29.37
C ASN A 276 23.70 21.20 29.16
N GLU A 277 24.80 20.94 29.89
CA GLU A 277 25.29 19.58 30.13
C GLU A 277 24.30 18.86 31.07
N ILE A 278 23.16 18.42 30.53
CA ILE A 278 22.19 17.61 31.27
C ILE A 278 22.69 16.16 31.22
N ASP A 279 23.03 15.62 32.38
CA ASP A 279 23.36 14.21 32.63
C ASP A 279 22.33 13.29 31.96
N THR A 280 22.70 12.67 30.83
CA THR A 280 21.84 11.75 30.06
C THR A 280 21.71 10.35 30.69
N ASN A 281 21.97 10.21 32.00
CA ASN A 281 21.78 8.95 32.73
C ASN A 281 20.37 8.89 33.33
N MET A 282 19.33 9.04 32.49
CA MET A 282 17.96 8.81 32.89
C MET A 282 17.47 7.50 32.26
N ASP A 283 17.46 6.44 33.08
CA ASP A 283 16.76 5.19 32.82
C ASP A 283 15.25 5.49 32.75
N THR A 284 14.77 5.93 31.59
CA THR A 284 13.36 6.24 31.37
C THR A 284 12.59 5.01 30.93
N ASP A 285 12.06 4.28 31.90
CA ASP A 285 10.80 3.51 31.79
C ASP A 285 9.58 4.47 31.78
N SER A 286 9.75 5.71 31.30
CA SER A 286 8.68 6.70 31.26
C SER A 286 7.68 6.27 30.21
N ASP A 287 6.50 5.86 30.66
CA ASP A 287 5.31 5.56 29.85
C ASP A 287 5.20 6.54 28.67
N GLY A 288 5.57 6.07 27.48
CA GLY A 288 5.79 6.86 26.27
C GLY A 288 4.54 7.52 25.73
N ALA A 289 4.10 8.60 26.37
CA ALA A 289 2.89 9.34 26.02
C ALA A 289 3.15 10.70 25.37
N ASP A 290 4.40 11.17 25.24
CA ASP A 290 4.60 12.56 24.78
C ASP A 290 5.95 12.89 24.11
N ASP A 291 6.52 11.97 23.31
CA ASP A 291 7.82 12.24 22.62
C ASP A 291 7.76 13.42 21.63
N PHE A 292 6.56 13.88 21.26
CA PHE A 292 6.30 14.92 20.27
C PHE A 292 5.65 16.19 20.81
N LYS A 293 5.61 16.36 22.14
CA LYS A 293 5.03 17.58 22.76
C LYS A 293 5.59 18.88 22.19
N ASP A 294 6.89 18.85 21.85
CA ASP A 294 7.65 19.99 21.36
C ASP A 294 7.89 19.93 19.84
N SER A 295 7.13 19.10 19.12
CA SER A 295 7.25 19.02 17.66
C SER A 295 6.70 20.28 16.99
N ILE A 296 7.36 20.70 15.91
CA ILE A 296 6.97 21.84 15.10
C ILE A 296 6.43 21.28 13.79
N ASP A 297 5.33 21.84 13.28
CA ASP A 297 4.81 21.48 11.97
C ASP A 297 5.85 21.80 10.89
N TRP A 298 6.00 20.93 9.88
CA TRP A 298 6.85 21.21 8.72
C TRP A 298 6.48 22.52 8.02
N HIS A 299 5.22 22.93 8.07
CA HIS A 299 4.73 24.21 7.55
C HIS A 299 5.26 25.44 8.30
N ASP A 300 5.57 25.29 9.59
CA ASP A 300 6.03 26.38 10.45
C ASP A 300 7.56 26.56 10.39
N LEU A 301 8.28 25.66 9.73
CA LEU A 301 9.71 25.79 9.55
C LEU A 301 10.04 26.94 8.58
N ASP A 302 10.97 27.81 9.00
CA ASP A 302 11.51 28.87 8.14
C ASP A 302 12.13 28.22 6.89
N PRO A 303 11.80 28.67 5.66
CA PRO A 303 12.46 28.23 4.44
C PRO A 303 13.99 28.37 4.45
N LYS A 304 14.54 29.22 5.35
CA LYS A 304 15.97 29.38 5.60
C LYS A 304 16.57 28.30 6.51
N ASP A 305 15.76 27.43 7.09
CA ASP A 305 16.24 26.28 7.86
C ASP A 305 17.27 25.49 7.04
N LYS A 306 18.34 25.06 7.71
CA LYS A 306 19.49 24.44 7.02
C LYS A 306 19.10 23.15 6.30
N VAL A 307 18.17 22.39 6.87
CA VAL A 307 17.72 21.11 6.31
C VAL A 307 16.77 21.36 5.16
N VAL A 308 15.78 22.25 5.32
CA VAL A 308 14.86 22.64 4.24
C VAL A 308 15.62 23.18 3.04
N LYS A 309 16.53 24.13 3.27
CA LYS A 309 17.39 24.70 2.22
C LYS A 309 18.23 23.62 1.54
N TRP A 310 18.79 22.69 2.30
CA TRP A 310 19.55 21.58 1.72
C TRP A 310 18.66 20.68 0.85
N LEU A 311 17.48 20.28 1.33
CA LEU A 311 16.53 19.45 0.58
C LEU A 311 16.11 20.12 -0.75
N MET A 312 15.80 21.41 -0.73
CA MET A 312 15.49 22.20 -1.93
C MET A 312 16.63 22.22 -2.96
N THR A 313 17.89 22.08 -2.53
CA THR A 313 19.04 21.97 -3.46
C THR A 313 19.24 20.57 -4.02
N GLN A 314 18.75 19.54 -3.31
CA GLN A 314 18.95 18.15 -3.70
C GLN A 314 17.80 17.59 -4.53
N VAL A 315 16.57 18.08 -4.33
CA VAL A 315 15.36 17.58 -4.98
C VAL A 315 14.75 18.67 -5.86
N ALA A 316 14.56 18.37 -7.14
CA ALA A 316 14.11 19.35 -8.14
C ALA A 316 12.72 19.95 -7.82
N GLN A 317 11.80 19.14 -7.31
CA GLN A 317 10.48 19.56 -6.88
C GLN A 317 10.30 19.17 -5.41
N PHE A 318 10.55 20.14 -4.52
CA PHE A 318 10.40 19.96 -3.08
C PHE A 318 9.23 20.79 -2.57
N TYR A 319 8.35 20.17 -1.79
CA TYR A 319 7.18 20.79 -1.19
C TYR A 319 7.19 20.58 0.33
N LEU A 320 6.74 21.60 1.07
CA LEU A 320 6.39 21.49 2.48
C LEU A 320 4.86 21.51 2.57
N GLY A 321 4.30 20.45 3.14
CA GLY A 321 2.87 20.25 3.30
C GLY A 321 2.24 19.16 2.46
N ASP A 322 0.94 19.34 2.26
CA ASP A 322 0.08 18.42 1.52
C ASP A 322 0.65 18.11 0.13
N ILE A 323 0.55 16.84 -0.25
CA ILE A 323 0.92 16.39 -1.58
C ILE A 323 0.08 17.16 -2.62
N PRO A 324 0.67 17.58 -3.76
CA PRO A 324 -0.10 18.13 -4.86
C PRO A 324 -1.27 17.21 -5.22
N GLU A 325 -2.49 17.76 -5.33
CA GLU A 325 -3.74 16.99 -5.50
C GLU A 325 -3.66 15.90 -6.59
N THR A 326 -2.84 16.11 -7.61
CA THR A 326 -2.59 15.15 -8.71
C THR A 326 -2.03 13.81 -8.25
N GLU A 327 -1.40 13.73 -7.08
CA GLU A 327 -0.73 12.52 -6.59
C GLU A 327 -1.49 11.86 -5.43
N SER A 328 -2.33 12.62 -4.70
CA SER A 328 -3.10 12.19 -3.51
C SER A 328 -4.49 11.62 -3.84
N ARG A 329 -5.17 12.13 -4.88
CA ARG A 329 -6.60 11.84 -5.16
C ARG A 329 -6.99 10.37 -5.40
N ASP A 330 -6.04 9.48 -5.67
CA ASP A 330 -6.37 8.10 -6.06
C ASP A 330 -6.63 7.13 -4.91
N TYR A 331 -6.14 7.42 -3.69
CA TYR A 331 -6.26 6.52 -2.53
C TYR A 331 -7.09 7.09 -1.37
N ASP A 332 -7.58 8.34 -1.49
CA ASP A 332 -8.48 8.91 -0.50
C ASP A 332 -9.76 8.05 -0.39
N THR A 333 -9.95 7.48 0.79
CA THR A 333 -11.03 6.55 1.10
C THR A 333 -12.38 7.24 1.23
N SER A 334 -12.39 8.58 1.32
CA SER A 334 -13.50 9.34 1.90
C SER A 334 -14.51 9.92 0.90
N GLU A 335 -14.20 10.07 -0.39
CA GLU A 335 -15.14 10.74 -1.30
C GLU A 335 -16.07 9.78 -2.07
N TRP A 336 -17.05 9.26 -1.34
CA TRP A 336 -18.39 9.08 -1.90
C TRP A 336 -19.28 10.21 -1.34
N LYS A 337 -19.17 11.42 -1.90
CA LYS A 337 -20.28 12.37 -1.84
C LYS A 337 -21.33 11.85 -2.82
N LEU A 338 -22.33 11.13 -2.29
CA LEU A 338 -23.51 10.71 -3.05
C LEU A 338 -24.36 11.92 -3.46
#